data_AF-Q5JWV1-F1
#
_entry.id   AF-Q5JWV1-F1
#
_cell.length_a   1.000
_cell.length_b   1.000
_cell.length_c   1.000
_cell.angle_alpha   90.00
_cell.angle_beta   90.00
_cell.angle_gamma   90.00
#
_symmetry.space_group_name_H-M   'P 1'
#
loop_
_entity.id
_entity.type
_entity.pdbx_description
1 polymer ?
#
loop_
_entity_poly.entity_id
_entity_poly.type
_entity_poly.pdbx_seq_one_letter_code
_entity_poly.pdbx_strand_id
1 'polypeptide(L)'
;MHTIIRDKETSRDEFIFYSKRLMRLLIEHALSFLPFQDCVVQTPQGQDYAGKCYAGKQITGVSILRAGETMEPALRAVCKDVRIGTILIQTNQLTGEPELHYLRLPKDISDDHVILMDCTVSTGAAAMMAVRVLL
;
A
#
# COMPACT_ATOMS: atom_id res chain seq x y z
N MET A 1 -9.95 17.29 -3.89
CA MET A 1 -8.58 16.79 -3.59
C MET A 1 -7.74 16.70 -4.85
N HIS A 2 -8.18 15.98 -5.90
CA HIS A 2 -7.43 15.87 -7.16
C HIS A 2 -7.07 17.20 -7.83
N THR A 3 -7.98 18.19 -7.82
CA THR A 3 -7.71 19.52 -8.38
C THR A 3 -6.51 20.20 -7.70
N ILE A 4 -6.44 20.15 -6.36
CA ILE A 4 -5.38 20.80 -5.58
C ILE A 4 -4.03 20.10 -5.83
N ILE A 5 -3.96 18.78 -5.70
CA ILE A 5 -2.70 18.05 -5.92
C ILE A 5 -2.17 18.14 -7.36
N ARG A 6 -3.01 18.53 -8.33
CA ARG A 6 -2.63 18.69 -9.75
C ARG A 6 -2.38 20.14 -10.14
N ASP A 7 -2.77 21.10 -9.31
CA ASP A 7 -2.55 22.51 -9.60
C ASP A 7 -1.09 22.87 -9.33
N LYS A 8 -0.43 23.44 -10.34
CA LYS A 8 0.98 23.87 -10.29
C LYS A 8 1.23 25.00 -9.30
N GLU A 9 0.20 25.79 -8.97
CA GLU A 9 0.31 26.91 -8.03
C GLU A 9 0.13 26.47 -6.57
N THR A 10 -0.19 25.19 -6.33
CA THR A 10 -0.39 24.66 -4.97
C THR A 10 0.91 24.69 -4.18
N SER A 11 0.83 25.23 -2.96
CA SER A 11 1.96 25.27 -2.04
C SER A 11 2.42 23.86 -1.62
N ARG A 12 3.70 23.72 -1.26
CA ARG A 12 4.26 22.43 -0.82
C ARG A 12 3.47 21.82 0.35
N ASP A 13 3.09 22.65 1.33
CA ASP A 13 2.42 22.19 2.54
C ASP A 13 1.01 21.68 2.24
N GLU A 14 0.27 22.38 1.39
CA GLU A 14 -1.05 21.93 0.93
C GLU A 14 -0.94 20.65 0.09
N PHE A 15 0.05 20.57 -0.81
CA PHE A 15 0.28 19.36 -1.60
C PHE A 15 0.50 18.14 -0.70
N ILE A 16 1.35 18.25 0.31
CA ILE A 16 1.62 17.17 1.28
C ILE A 16 0.36 16.83 2.07
N PHE A 17 -0.36 17.83 2.56
CA PHE A 17 -1.57 17.63 3.35
C PHE A 17 -2.67 16.90 2.57
N TYR A 18 -3.00 17.39 1.37
CA TYR A 18 -4.04 16.79 0.54
C TYR A 18 -3.63 15.43 -0.04
N SER A 19 -2.34 15.22 -0.34
CA SER A 19 -1.84 13.90 -0.78
C SER A 19 -1.97 12.86 0.32
N LYS A 20 -1.57 13.16 1.56
CA LYS A 20 -1.75 12.26 2.70
C LYS A 20 -3.22 11.90 2.94
N ARG A 21 -4.11 12.89 2.81
CA ARG A 21 -5.55 12.69 2.96
C ARG A 21 -6.13 11.79 1.87
N LEU A 22 -5.68 11.94 0.62
CA LEU A 22 -6.06 11.06 -0.48
C LEU A 22 -5.53 9.63 -0.27
N MET A 23 -4.26 9.47 0.11
CA MET A 23 -3.64 8.16 0.37
C MET A 23 -4.39 7.38 1.46
N ARG A 24 -4.85 8.06 2.53
CA ARG A 24 -5.64 7.40 3.57
C ARG A 24 -6.91 6.76 3.03
N LEU A 25 -7.67 7.49 2.22
CA LEU A 25 -8.89 6.96 1.61
C LEU A 25 -8.60 5.81 0.65
N LEU A 26 -7.50 5.92 -0.11
CA LEU A 26 -7.08 4.88 -1.05
C LEU A 26 -6.71 3.58 -0.32
N ILE A 27 -5.95 3.66 0.78
CA ILE A 27 -5.59 2.48 1.56
C ILE A 27 -6.81 1.83 2.22
N GLU A 28 -7.71 2.61 2.83
CA GLU A 28 -8.95 2.07 3.41
C GLU A 28 -9.77 1.33 2.35
N HIS A 29 -9.87 1.89 1.14
CA HIS A 29 -10.52 1.21 0.03
C HIS A 29 -9.76 -0.04 -0.43
N ALA A 30 -8.43 0.00 -0.50
CA ALA A 30 -7.61 -1.16 -0.85
C ALA A 30 -7.79 -2.33 0.13
N LEU A 31 -7.89 -2.04 1.43
CA LEU A 31 -8.13 -3.06 2.46
C LEU A 31 -9.50 -3.72 2.34
N SER A 32 -10.48 -3.08 1.72
CA SER A 32 -11.80 -3.67 1.50
C SER A 32 -11.79 -4.86 0.51
N PHE A 33 -10.74 -5.00 -0.30
CA PHE A 33 -10.56 -6.14 -1.22
C PHE A 33 -9.96 -7.38 -0.54
N LEU A 34 -9.53 -7.27 0.71
CA LEU A 34 -8.99 -8.40 1.46
C LEU A 34 -10.07 -9.44 1.78
N PRO A 35 -9.71 -10.72 1.98
CA PRO A 35 -10.68 -11.74 2.35
C PRO A 35 -11.18 -11.50 3.79
N PHE A 36 -12.49 -11.45 3.94
CA PHE A 36 -13.17 -11.39 5.22
C PHE A 36 -14.05 -12.62 5.40
N GLN A 37 -14.12 -13.14 6.62
CA GLN A 37 -15.02 -14.21 7.03
C GLN A 37 -16.09 -13.67 7.98
N ASP A 38 -17.27 -14.27 7.94
CA ASP A 38 -18.36 -13.89 8.84
C ASP A 38 -17.99 -14.27 10.28
N CYS A 39 -18.30 -13.39 11.22
CA CYS A 39 -18.10 -13.62 12.64
C CYS A 39 -19.29 -13.11 13.43
N VAL A 40 -19.61 -13.81 14.53
CA VAL A 40 -20.64 -13.37 15.47
C VAL A 40 -19.94 -12.92 16.74
N VAL A 41 -20.24 -11.70 17.17
CA VAL A 41 -19.75 -11.15 18.44
C VAL A 41 -20.93 -10.77 19.32
N GLN A 42 -20.76 -10.93 20.64
CA GLN A 42 -21.75 -10.42 21.58
C GLN A 42 -21.48 -8.95 21.87
N THR A 43 -22.51 -8.13 21.65
CA THR A 43 -22.51 -6.73 22.05
C THR A 43 -22.52 -6.59 23.58
N PRO A 44 -22.09 -5.45 24.14
CA PRO A 44 -22.20 -5.20 25.59
C PRO A 44 -23.63 -5.30 26.15
N GLN A 45 -24.64 -5.24 25.28
CA GLN A 45 -26.06 -5.36 25.59
C GLN A 45 -26.55 -6.82 25.59
N GLY A 46 -25.66 -7.80 25.30
CA GLY A 46 -25.97 -9.23 25.25
C GLY A 46 -26.63 -9.70 23.95
N GLN A 47 -26.72 -8.84 22.93
CA GLN A 47 -27.24 -9.22 21.61
C GLN A 47 -26.12 -9.69 20.69
N ASP A 48 -26.39 -10.75 19.93
CA ASP A 48 -25.48 -11.23 18.89
C ASP A 48 -25.47 -10.26 17.69
N TYR A 49 -24.27 -9.87 17.27
CA TYR A 49 -24.03 -9.06 16.07
C TYR A 49 -23.26 -9.87 15.03
N ALA A 50 -23.87 -10.06 13.86
CA ALA A 50 -23.22 -10.67 12.71
C ALA A 50 -22.36 -9.62 11.99
N GLY A 51 -21.04 -9.74 12.15
CA GLY A 51 -20.04 -8.89 11.53
C GLY A 51 -19.10 -9.67 10.62
N LYS A 52 -17.98 -9.03 10.26
CA LYS A 52 -16.91 -9.63 9.46
C LYS A 52 -15.56 -9.42 10.13
N CYS A 53 -14.72 -10.44 10.10
CA CYS A 53 -13.32 -10.34 10.51
C CYS A 53 -12.40 -10.71 9.36
N TYR A 54 -11.19 -10.13 9.35
CA TYR A 54 -10.18 -10.45 8.35
C TYR A 54 -9.77 -11.92 8.48
N ALA A 55 -9.78 -12.65 7.36
CA ALA A 55 -9.51 -14.08 7.33
C ALA A 55 -8.04 -14.43 7.02
N GLY A 56 -7.22 -13.43 6.64
CA GLY A 56 -5.81 -13.64 6.32
C GLY A 56 -4.90 -13.68 7.54
N LYS A 57 -3.67 -14.17 7.35
CA LYS A 57 -2.66 -14.31 8.42
C LYS A 57 -2.13 -12.94 8.85
N GLN A 58 -1.48 -12.23 7.93
CA GLN A 58 -0.99 -10.86 8.13
C GLN A 58 -1.07 -10.06 6.83
N ILE A 59 -0.91 -8.74 6.97
CA ILE A 59 -0.83 -7.80 5.86
C ILE A 59 0.60 -7.25 5.85
N THR A 60 1.23 -7.28 4.67
CA THR A 60 2.56 -6.72 4.46
C THR A 60 2.48 -5.65 3.36
N GLY A 61 2.87 -4.43 3.67
CA GLY A 61 3.03 -3.38 2.67
C GLY A 61 4.38 -3.51 1.98
N VAL A 62 4.42 -3.39 0.65
CA VAL A 62 5.67 -3.34 -0.11
C VAL A 62 5.72 -2.04 -0.91
N SER A 63 6.67 -1.18 -0.57
CA SER A 63 6.85 0.12 -1.22
C SER A 63 7.85 0.04 -2.38
N ILE A 64 7.44 0.47 -3.57
CA ILE A 64 8.38 0.71 -4.67
C ILE A 64 9.00 2.09 -4.48
N LEU A 65 10.30 2.11 -4.18
CA LEU A 65 11.03 3.34 -3.95
C LEU A 65 11.20 4.12 -5.27
N ARG A 66 11.10 5.46 -5.24
CA ARG A 66 10.94 6.33 -4.05
C ARG A 66 9.50 6.72 -3.75
N ALA A 67 8.63 6.68 -4.76
CA ALA A 67 7.28 7.25 -4.66
C ALA A 67 6.36 6.45 -3.71
N GLY A 68 6.49 5.12 -3.69
CA GLY A 68 5.69 4.23 -2.85
C GLY A 68 5.87 4.47 -1.35
N GLU A 69 7.03 4.96 -0.90
CA GLU A 69 7.32 5.25 0.51
C GLU A 69 6.33 6.29 1.08
N THR A 70 5.84 7.20 0.24
CA THR A 70 4.89 8.23 0.67
C THR A 70 3.55 7.67 1.15
N MET A 71 3.22 6.43 0.78
CA MET A 71 1.99 5.73 1.19
C MET A 71 2.16 4.96 2.51
N GLU A 72 3.39 4.68 2.96
CA GLU A 72 3.63 3.94 4.21
C GLU A 72 3.00 4.58 5.45
N PRO A 73 3.06 5.92 5.65
CA PRO A 73 2.40 6.54 6.79
C PRO A 73 0.89 6.35 6.78
N ALA A 74 0.27 6.36 5.59
CA ALA A 74 -1.16 6.10 5.46
C ALA A 74 -1.49 4.65 5.83
N LEU A 75 -0.69 3.69 5.37
CA LEU A 75 -0.86 2.28 5.69
C LEU A 75 -0.66 1.98 7.18
N ARG A 76 0.42 2.48 7.79
CA ARG A 76 0.68 2.29 9.24
C ARG A 76 -0.39 2.93 10.12
N ALA A 77 -1.01 4.01 9.66
CA ALA A 77 -2.07 4.66 10.39
C ALA A 77 -3.39 3.86 10.34
N VAL A 78 -3.59 2.97 9.36
CA VAL A 78 -4.77 2.09 9.27
C VAL A 78 -4.48 0.74 9.93
N CYS A 79 -3.32 0.17 9.65
CA CYS A 79 -2.87 -1.13 10.10
C CYS A 79 -1.68 -0.96 11.06
N LYS A 80 -1.95 -1.00 12.37
CA LYS A 80 -0.97 -0.68 13.42
C LYS A 80 0.30 -1.56 13.38
N ASP A 81 0.13 -2.86 13.11
CA ASP A 81 1.20 -3.86 13.16
C ASP A 81 1.63 -4.34 11.76
N VAL A 82 1.45 -3.49 10.75
CA VAL A 82 1.80 -3.82 9.35
C VAL A 82 3.31 -3.90 9.16
N ARG A 83 3.78 -5.00 8.56
CA ARG A 83 5.17 -5.13 8.13
C ARG A 83 5.38 -4.35 6.84
N ILE A 84 6.54 -3.70 6.69
CA ILE A 84 6.89 -2.95 5.49
C ILE A 84 8.15 -3.55 4.85
N GLY A 85 8.02 -3.94 3.59
CA GLY A 85 9.12 -4.25 2.69
C GLY A 85 9.37 -3.11 1.70
N THR A 86 10.58 -3.01 1.18
CA THR A 86 10.97 -1.99 0.20
C THR A 86 11.70 -2.61 -0.98
N ILE A 87 11.40 -2.09 -2.17
CA ILE A 87 12.02 -2.49 -3.44
C ILE A 87 12.46 -1.22 -4.17
N LEU A 88 13.72 -1.14 -4.58
CA LEU A 88 14.22 -0.08 -5.45
C LEU A 88 14.37 -0.63 -6.86
N ILE A 89 13.55 -0.11 -7.77
CA ILE A 89 13.61 -0.43 -9.20
C ILE A 89 13.94 0.85 -9.94
N GLN A 90 14.95 0.79 -10.79
CA GLN A 90 15.34 1.92 -11.62
C GLN A 90 15.50 1.45 -13.05
N THR A 91 15.00 2.24 -13.99
CA THR A 91 15.20 1.96 -15.40
C THR A 91 16.61 2.37 -15.81
N ASN A 92 17.35 1.43 -16.38
CA ASN A 92 18.65 1.71 -16.96
C ASN A 92 18.48 2.63 -18.17
N GLN A 93 19.17 3.78 -18.17
CA GLN A 93 19.02 4.79 -19.22
C GLN A 93 19.58 4.36 -20.58
N LEU A 94 20.51 3.39 -20.59
CA LEU A 94 21.14 2.89 -21.81
C LEU A 94 20.31 1.80 -22.47
N THR A 95 19.76 0.87 -21.70
CA THR A 95 19.00 -0.29 -22.21
C THR A 95 17.49 -0.07 -22.21
N GLY A 96 16.99 0.86 -21.39
CA GLY A 96 15.56 1.06 -21.15
C GLY A 96 14.92 -0.04 -20.29
N GLU A 97 15.70 -0.99 -19.78
CA GLU A 97 15.19 -2.11 -18.97
C GLU A 97 15.12 -1.73 -17.48
N PRO A 98 14.08 -2.19 -16.74
CA PRO A 98 14.01 -2.02 -15.30
C PRO A 98 15.01 -2.96 -14.60
N GLU A 99 15.82 -2.40 -13.71
CA GLU A 99 16.80 -3.13 -12.91
C GLU A 99 16.46 -3.04 -11.41
N LEU A 100 16.62 -4.16 -10.71
CA LEU A 100 16.46 -4.25 -9.26
C LEU A 100 17.77 -3.84 -8.58
N HIS A 101 17.76 -2.71 -7.86
CA HIS A 101 18.94 -2.20 -7.16
C HIS A 101 18.94 -2.51 -5.67
N TYR A 102 17.76 -2.61 -5.06
CA TYR A 102 17.65 -2.88 -3.63
C TYR A 102 16.38 -3.67 -3.34
N LEU A 103 16.51 -4.64 -2.43
CA LEU A 103 15.40 -5.48 -1.98
C LEU A 103 15.54 -5.72 -0.48
N ARG A 104 14.49 -5.36 0.26
CA ARG A 104 14.36 -5.70 1.68
C ARG A 104 12.93 -6.10 1.97
N LEU A 105 12.69 -7.40 2.07
CA LEU A 105 11.38 -7.97 2.38
C LEU A 105 11.40 -8.68 3.74
N PRO A 106 10.26 -8.75 4.45
CA PRO A 106 10.09 -9.66 5.58
C PRO A 106 10.32 -11.12 5.15
N LYS A 107 10.92 -11.94 6.02
CA LYS A 107 11.28 -13.33 5.71
C LYS A 107 10.07 -14.23 5.42
N ASP A 108 8.94 -13.97 6.08
CA ASP A 108 7.73 -14.79 6.00
C ASP A 108 6.64 -14.12 5.15
N ILE A 109 7.01 -13.45 4.06
CA ILE A 109 6.07 -12.70 3.20
C ILE A 109 5.19 -13.62 2.33
N SER A 110 5.60 -14.87 2.10
CA SER A 110 4.90 -15.83 1.22
C SER A 110 3.47 -16.17 1.66
N ASP A 111 3.20 -16.10 2.98
CA ASP A 111 1.89 -16.41 3.55
C ASP A 111 1.02 -15.16 3.77
N ASP A 112 1.55 -13.97 3.44
CA ASP A 112 0.90 -12.69 3.73
C ASP A 112 0.12 -12.17 2.53
N HIS A 113 -0.88 -11.34 2.82
CA HIS A 113 -1.44 -10.47 1.80
C HIS A 113 -0.55 -9.25 1.59
N VAL A 114 0.04 -9.16 0.39
CA VAL A 114 0.96 -8.08 0.03
C VAL A 114 0.20 -6.91 -0.60
N ILE A 115 0.34 -5.72 0.00
CA ILE A 115 -0.13 -4.45 -0.58
C ILE A 115 1.06 -3.77 -1.26
N LEU A 116 1.15 -3.91 -2.58
CA LEU A 116 2.17 -3.24 -3.38
C LEU A 116 1.80 -1.76 -3.59
N MET A 117 2.69 -0.85 -3.20
CA MET A 117 2.45 0.60 -3.18
C MET A 117 3.37 1.34 -4.16
N ASP A 118 2.77 2.07 -5.09
CA ASP A 118 3.43 2.99 -6.01
C ASP A 118 2.47 4.16 -6.34
N CYS A 119 2.95 5.40 -6.27
CA CYS A 119 2.13 6.58 -6.51
C CYS A 119 1.99 6.93 -8.00
N THR A 120 2.91 6.47 -8.84
CA THR A 120 2.95 6.84 -10.26
C THR A 120 3.17 5.63 -11.14
N VAL A 121 2.09 5.14 -11.73
CA VAL A 121 2.16 4.08 -12.75
C VAL A 121 2.21 4.76 -14.12
N SER A 122 3.40 4.83 -14.72
CA SER A 122 3.58 5.33 -16.09
C SER A 122 3.48 4.18 -17.10
N THR A 123 4.58 3.43 -17.29
CA THR A 123 4.62 2.25 -18.17
C THR A 123 4.20 0.96 -17.47
N GLY A 124 4.11 0.98 -16.13
CA GLY A 124 3.88 -0.21 -15.31
C GLY A 124 5.07 -1.18 -15.22
N ALA A 125 6.19 -0.90 -15.89
CA ALA A 125 7.36 -1.79 -15.90
C ALA A 125 7.92 -2.04 -14.49
N ALA A 126 7.98 -1.01 -13.64
CA ALA A 126 8.42 -1.14 -12.26
C ALA A 126 7.47 -2.02 -11.44
N ALA A 127 6.16 -1.81 -11.56
CA ALA A 127 5.16 -2.63 -10.87
C ALA A 127 5.22 -4.10 -11.33
N MET A 128 5.35 -4.35 -12.63
CA MET A 128 5.50 -5.70 -13.17
C MET A 128 6.77 -6.40 -12.69
N MET A 129 7.88 -5.68 -12.62
CA MET A 129 9.12 -6.22 -12.06
C MET A 129 8.99 -6.49 -10.55
N ALA A 130 8.36 -5.60 -9.79
CA ALA A 130 8.09 -5.82 -8.37
C ALA A 130 7.22 -7.08 -8.15
N VAL A 131 6.18 -7.26 -8.95
CA VAL A 131 5.35 -8.48 -8.91
C VAL A 131 6.18 -9.72 -9.24
N ARG A 132 7.06 -9.67 -10.25
CA ARG A 132 7.96 -10.78 -10.58
C ARG A 132 8.95 -11.14 -9.48
N VAL A 133 9.37 -10.16 -8.68
CA VAL A 133 10.28 -10.38 -7.53
C VAL A 133 9.52 -10.96 -6.33
N LEU A 134 8.22 -10.72 -6.24
CA LEU A 134 7.35 -11.21 -5.15
C LEU A 134 6.74 -12.59 -5.41
N LEU A 135 6.76 -13.07 -6.66
CA LEU A 135 6.34 -14.41 -7.08
C LEU A 135 7.51 -15.39 -7.00
#